data_AF-A0A660KZ10-F1
#
_entry.id   AF-A0A660KZ10-F1
#
_cell.length_a   1.000
_cell.length_b   1.000
_cell.length_c   1.000
_cell.angle_alpha   90.00
_cell.angle_beta   90.00
_cell.angle_gamma   90.00
#
_symmetry.space_group_name_H-M   'P 1'
#
loop_
_entity.id
_entity.type
_entity.pdbx_description
1 polymer ?
#
loop_
_entity_poly.entity_id
_entity_poly.type
_entity_poly.pdbx_seq_one_letter_code
_entity_poly.pdbx_strand_id
1 'polypeptide(L)'
;MLMRRAFQLFMVLLGGALGYFVTTLFQFWEPVNTVYAPFVGAGVGGLLFLGISFLLASPFERGVLRLEEALTRIPAGDLLTGIAGLFVGLLVSLLLYWPLKEVPVLNLFVPIFLSVFLGYLGFKVGASKKDELFAFFQVGRARERGREREKDREDRAALAERSKASIKILDTSVIIDGRIADILDTGFLEGVLLVPLFVLEELQHIADSADVLKRNRGRRGLDILARMQKAKKAPLLIYEGEAGDGPVDMRLVKLAKKLGASILTTDFNLNKVCELQGIPVLNVNDLANALKPIVLPGEELTVQIIRDGKEEGQGVAYLEDGTMIVVEDGKAHMGERVAVVVTSVLQTSAGRMVFAKPKLYEKAL
;
A
#
# COMPACT_ATOMS: atom_id res chain seq x y z
N MET A 1 5.70 -44.60 23.04
CA MET A 1 4.68 -45.34 23.83
C MET A 1 3.34 -45.48 23.10
N LEU A 2 2.71 -44.38 22.64
CA LEU A 2 1.42 -44.46 21.93
C LEU A 2 1.55 -45.13 20.55
N MET A 3 2.60 -44.81 19.79
CA MET A 3 2.91 -45.49 18.51
C MET A 3 3.20 -46.99 18.65
N ARG A 4 3.96 -47.40 19.68
CA ARG A 4 4.20 -48.81 19.98
C ARG A 4 2.90 -49.60 20.13
N ARG A 5 1.99 -49.08 20.95
CA ARG A 5 0.71 -49.74 21.24
C ARG A 5 -0.18 -49.78 20.01
N ALA A 6 -0.19 -48.73 19.19
CA ALA A 6 -0.92 -48.70 17.93
C ALA A 6 -0.38 -49.74 16.93
N PHE A 7 0.94 -49.86 16.78
CA PHE A 7 1.56 -50.87 15.92
C PHE A 7 1.29 -52.31 16.40
N GLN A 8 1.35 -52.55 17.72
CA GLN A 8 1.04 -53.85 18.31
C GLN A 8 -0.42 -54.23 18.08
N LEU A 9 -1.34 -53.28 18.28
CA LEU A 9 -2.77 -53.50 18.04
C LEU A 9 -3.05 -53.78 16.55
N PHE A 10 -2.40 -53.04 15.64
CA PHE A 10 -2.47 -53.30 14.20
C PHE A 10 -1.96 -54.72 13.85
N MET A 11 -0.83 -55.13 14.42
CA MET A 11 -0.27 -56.47 14.17
C MET A 11 -1.19 -57.58 14.68
N VAL A 12 -1.81 -57.42 15.85
CA VAL A 12 -2.77 -58.40 16.37
C VAL A 12 -4.00 -58.51 15.46
N LEU A 13 -4.55 -57.38 15.01
CA LEU A 13 -5.69 -57.37 14.08
C LEU A 13 -5.32 -58.00 12.73
N LEU A 14 -4.14 -57.67 12.19
CA LEU A 14 -3.64 -58.24 10.94
C LEU A 14 -3.41 -59.75 11.06
N GLY A 15 -2.78 -60.20 12.14
CA GLY A 15 -2.55 -61.62 12.41
C GLY A 15 -3.85 -62.39 12.63
N GLY A 16 -4.83 -61.79 13.29
CA GLY A 16 -6.16 -62.36 13.44
C GLY A 16 -6.92 -62.48 12.12
N ALA A 17 -6.89 -61.44 11.28
CA ALA A 17 -7.51 -61.45 9.96
C ALA A 17 -6.85 -62.48 9.02
N LEU A 18 -5.51 -62.54 9.00
CA LEU A 18 -4.77 -63.53 8.23
C LEU A 18 -5.01 -64.95 8.75
N GLY A 19 -5.03 -65.14 10.08
CA GLY A 19 -5.34 -66.42 10.69
C GLY A 19 -6.74 -66.94 10.36
N TYR A 20 -7.74 -66.04 10.37
CA TYR A 20 -9.11 -66.33 9.91
C TYR A 20 -9.14 -66.70 8.43
N PHE A 21 -8.44 -65.94 7.58
CA PHE A 21 -8.42 -66.16 6.14
C PHE A 21 -7.74 -67.48 5.75
N VAL A 22 -6.58 -67.78 6.34
CA VAL A 22 -5.82 -69.02 6.07
C VAL A 22 -6.62 -70.25 6.48
N THR A 23 -7.29 -70.22 7.64
CA THR A 23 -8.11 -71.34 8.10
C THR A 23 -9.39 -71.51 7.29
N THR A 24 -10.00 -70.42 6.82
CA THR A 24 -11.14 -70.47 5.89
C THR A 24 -10.72 -71.06 4.53
N LEU A 25 -9.56 -70.67 4.01
CA LEU A 25 -9.00 -71.22 2.77
C LEU A 25 -8.64 -72.71 2.93
N PHE A 26 -8.15 -73.11 4.10
CA PHE A 26 -7.87 -74.51 4.42
C PHE A 26 -9.16 -75.35 4.47
N GLN A 27 -10.25 -74.83 5.05
CA GLN A 27 -11.56 -75.50 5.05
C GLN A 27 -12.16 -75.66 3.65
N PHE A 28 -11.85 -74.76 2.73
CA PHE A 28 -12.25 -74.88 1.33
C PHE A 28 -11.54 -76.04 0.62
N TRP A 29 -10.32 -76.38 1.05
CA TRP A 29 -9.49 -77.41 0.41
C TRP A 29 -9.61 -78.78 1.07
N GLU A 30 -9.70 -78.83 2.41
CA GLU A 30 -10.09 -80.01 3.17
C GLU A 30 -11.30 -79.70 4.07
N PRO A 31 -12.46 -80.36 3.87
CA PRO A 31 -13.67 -80.06 4.62
C PRO A 31 -13.59 -80.61 6.06
N VAL A 32 -12.91 -79.87 6.94
CA VAL A 32 -12.94 -80.08 8.38
C VAL A 32 -14.20 -79.42 8.93
N ASN A 33 -15.16 -80.23 9.39
CA ASN A 33 -16.53 -79.83 9.73
C ASN A 33 -16.67 -79.11 11.08
N THR A 34 -15.80 -78.15 11.35
CA THR A 34 -15.75 -77.40 12.61
C THR A 34 -16.03 -75.93 12.35
N VAL A 35 -17.26 -75.50 12.65
CA VAL A 35 -17.72 -74.10 12.50
C VAL A 35 -16.82 -73.10 13.25
N TYR A 36 -16.10 -73.56 14.28
CA TYR A 36 -15.22 -72.74 15.11
C TYR A 36 -13.78 -72.62 14.60
N ALA A 37 -13.36 -73.39 13.59
CA ALA A 37 -11.96 -73.39 13.15
C ALA A 37 -11.43 -72.02 12.66
N PRO A 38 -12.21 -71.18 11.96
CA PRO A 38 -11.77 -69.84 11.58
C PRO A 38 -11.53 -68.90 12.77
N PHE A 39 -12.35 -69.01 13.82
CA PHE A 39 -12.21 -68.21 15.04
C PHE A 39 -11.00 -68.65 15.87
N VAL A 40 -10.71 -69.95 15.91
CA VAL A 40 -9.49 -70.49 16.52
C VAL A 40 -8.26 -70.03 15.72
N GLY A 41 -8.32 -70.07 14.39
CA GLY A 41 -7.29 -69.54 13.50
C GLY A 41 -7.01 -68.05 13.75
N ALA A 42 -8.05 -67.24 13.92
CA ALA A 42 -7.93 -65.83 14.27
C ALA A 42 -7.25 -65.63 15.64
N GLY A 43 -7.61 -66.43 16.65
CA GLY A 43 -6.99 -66.38 17.98
C GLY A 43 -5.50 -66.74 17.95
N VAL A 44 -5.14 -67.83 17.28
CA VAL A 44 -3.75 -68.29 17.13
C VAL A 44 -2.93 -67.29 16.31
N GLY A 45 -3.48 -66.80 15.20
CA GLY A 45 -2.83 -65.79 14.35
C GLY A 45 -2.60 -64.48 15.09
N GLY A 46 -3.57 -64.03 15.89
CA GLY A 46 -3.44 -62.84 16.74
C GLY A 46 -2.36 -62.99 17.81
N LEU A 47 -2.28 -64.15 18.49
CA LEU A 47 -1.24 -64.43 19.50
C LEU A 47 0.16 -64.52 18.90
N LEU A 48 0.31 -65.16 17.73
CA LEU A 48 1.59 -65.25 17.03
C LEU A 48 2.08 -63.86 16.60
N PHE A 49 1.20 -63.06 15.99
CA PHE A 49 1.55 -61.70 15.58
C PHE A 49 1.77 -60.76 16.77
N LEU A 50 1.13 -61.00 17.92
CA LEU A 50 1.45 -60.30 19.16
C LEU A 50 2.92 -60.54 19.55
N GLY A 51 3.39 -61.80 19.52
CA GLY A 51 4.79 -62.14 19.79
C GLY A 51 5.75 -61.46 18.82
N ILE A 52 5.46 -61.53 17.52
CA ILE A 52 6.26 -60.89 16.46
C ILE A 52 6.26 -59.36 16.63
N SER A 53 5.15 -58.77 17.06
CA SER A 53 5.03 -57.33 17.24
C SER A 53 5.99 -56.78 18.30
N PHE A 54 6.30 -57.55 19.35
CA PHE A 54 7.29 -57.12 20.35
C PHE A 54 8.70 -57.02 19.77
N LEU A 55 9.04 -57.88 18.80
CA LEU A 55 10.34 -57.89 18.13
C LEU A 55 10.44 -56.77 17.09
N LEU A 56 9.37 -56.52 16.34
CA LEU A 56 9.32 -55.52 15.26
C LEU A 56 8.97 -54.10 15.74
N ALA A 57 8.40 -53.94 16.94
CA ALA A 57 8.02 -52.63 17.46
C ALA A 57 9.22 -51.68 17.61
N SER A 58 10.34 -52.18 18.14
CA SER A 58 11.55 -51.38 18.37
C SER A 58 12.23 -50.87 17.08
N PRO A 59 12.43 -51.68 16.01
CA PRO A 59 12.92 -51.16 14.73
C PRO A 59 11.90 -50.26 14.03
N PHE A 60 10.60 -50.53 14.17
CA PHE A 60 9.55 -49.68 13.61
C PHE A 60 9.56 -48.27 14.21
N GLU A 61 9.61 -48.14 15.54
CA GLU A 61 9.69 -46.82 16.21
C GLU A 61 10.92 -46.02 15.75
N ARG A 62 12.08 -46.67 15.66
CA ARG A 62 13.31 -46.03 15.14
C ARG A 62 13.19 -45.63 13.67
N GLY A 63 12.47 -46.41 12.86
CA GLY A 63 12.20 -46.08 11.46
C GLY A 63 11.31 -44.85 11.32
N VAL A 64 10.23 -44.78 12.10
CA VAL A 64 9.31 -43.63 12.08
C VAL A 64 10.00 -42.35 12.54
N LEU A 65 10.79 -42.41 13.62
CA LEU A 65 11.55 -41.24 14.09
C LEU A 65 12.57 -40.75 13.05
N ARG A 66 13.24 -41.67 12.33
CA ARG A 66 14.13 -41.29 11.22
C ARG A 66 13.38 -40.66 10.06
N LEU A 67 12.18 -41.15 9.75
CA LEU A 67 11.34 -40.58 8.70
C LEU A 67 10.85 -39.19 9.09
N GLU A 68 10.42 -39.01 10.34
CA GLU A 68 10.02 -37.73 10.90
C GLU A 68 11.17 -36.72 10.86
N GLU A 69 12.37 -37.12 11.30
CA GLU A 69 13.55 -36.26 11.25
C GLU A 69 13.95 -35.91 9.81
N ALA A 70 13.87 -36.87 8.88
CA ALA A 70 14.14 -36.64 7.47
C ALA A 70 13.12 -35.69 6.83
N LEU A 71 11.83 -35.86 7.11
CA LEU A 71 10.76 -35.01 6.59
C LEU A 71 10.82 -33.59 7.15
N THR A 72 11.17 -33.43 8.42
CA THR A 72 11.26 -32.11 9.08
C THR A 72 12.42 -31.27 8.54
N ARG A 73 13.46 -31.91 8.00
CA ARG A 73 14.63 -31.22 7.41
C ARG A 73 14.38 -30.73 5.97
N ILE A 74 13.33 -31.19 5.30
CA ILE A 74 13.03 -30.82 3.91
C ILE A 74 12.19 -29.53 3.90
N PRO A 75 12.58 -28.48 3.15
CA PRO A 75 11.76 -27.28 2.99
C PRO A 75 10.37 -27.61 2.44
N ALA A 76 9.31 -26.95 2.95
CA ALA A 76 7.94 -27.22 2.54
C ALA A 76 7.71 -27.09 1.02
N GLY A 77 8.42 -26.17 0.35
CA GLY A 77 8.35 -26.01 -1.10
C GLY A 77 8.89 -27.22 -1.88
N ASP A 78 9.94 -27.86 -1.38
CA ASP A 78 10.59 -29.02 -2.01
C ASP A 78 9.70 -30.26 -1.84
N LEU A 79 9.04 -30.35 -0.68
CA LEU A 79 8.06 -31.40 -0.40
C LEU A 79 6.83 -31.27 -1.31
N LEU A 80 6.25 -30.06 -1.43
CA LEU A 80 5.07 -29.83 -2.25
C LEU A 80 5.33 -30.09 -3.74
N THR A 81 6.44 -29.57 -4.27
CA THR A 81 6.82 -29.78 -5.68
C THR A 81 7.26 -31.21 -5.94
N GLY A 82 7.94 -31.86 -4.99
CA GLY A 82 8.25 -33.29 -5.03
C GLY A 82 6.99 -34.17 -5.05
N ILE A 83 5.99 -33.90 -4.20
CA ILE A 83 4.72 -34.62 -4.21
C ILE A 83 4.00 -34.44 -5.56
N ALA A 84 3.96 -33.21 -6.09
CA ALA A 84 3.38 -32.96 -7.41
C ALA A 84 4.11 -33.74 -8.51
N GLY A 85 5.45 -33.76 -8.49
CA GLY A 85 6.27 -34.54 -9.40
C GLY A 85 6.05 -36.06 -9.28
N LEU A 86 5.86 -36.57 -8.05
CA LEU A 86 5.51 -37.96 -7.78
C LEU A 86 4.18 -38.33 -8.44
N PHE A 87 3.15 -37.50 -8.28
CA PHE A 87 1.85 -37.73 -8.93
C PHE A 87 1.97 -37.76 -10.45
N VAL A 88 2.72 -36.82 -11.03
CA VAL A 88 2.98 -36.81 -12.48
C VAL A 88 3.71 -38.08 -12.91
N GLY A 89 4.74 -38.51 -12.18
CA GLY A 89 5.47 -39.76 -12.46
C GLY A 89 4.58 -41.01 -12.40
N LEU A 90 3.70 -41.09 -11.40
CA LEU A 90 2.71 -42.17 -11.30
C LEU A 90 1.68 -42.13 -12.42
N LEU A 91 1.23 -40.94 -12.82
CA LEU A 91 0.30 -40.76 -13.94
C LEU A 91 0.93 -41.26 -15.25
N VAL A 92 2.20 -40.92 -15.49
CA VAL A 92 2.95 -41.43 -16.64
C VAL A 92 3.10 -42.95 -16.55
N SER A 93 3.39 -43.49 -15.37
CA SER A 93 3.45 -44.95 -15.20
C SER A 93 2.11 -45.62 -15.50
N LEU A 94 0.99 -45.00 -15.14
CA LEU A 94 -0.36 -45.52 -15.44
C LEU A 94 -0.66 -45.48 -16.93
N LEU A 95 -0.21 -44.45 -17.65
CA LEU A 95 -0.34 -44.39 -19.11
C LEU A 95 0.47 -45.51 -19.78
N LEU A 96 1.67 -45.79 -19.27
CA LEU A 96 2.52 -46.88 -19.78
C LEU A 96 2.01 -48.28 -19.42
N TYR A 97 1.13 -48.41 -18.44
CA TYR A 97 0.51 -49.69 -18.10
C TYR A 97 -0.36 -50.26 -19.24
N TRP A 98 -1.07 -49.39 -19.97
CA TRP A 98 -1.98 -49.80 -21.04
C TRP A 98 -1.35 -50.67 -22.13
N PRO A 99 -0.18 -50.32 -22.71
CA PRO A 99 0.50 -51.20 -23.67
C PRO A 99 1.19 -52.41 -23.00
N LEU A 100 1.62 -52.27 -21.74
CA LEU A 100 2.35 -53.33 -21.03
C LEU A 100 1.46 -54.50 -20.60
N LYS A 101 0.16 -54.28 -20.41
CA LYS A 101 -0.78 -55.34 -20.00
C LYS A 101 -0.96 -56.44 -21.05
N GLU A 102 -0.69 -56.13 -22.32
CA GLU A 102 -0.89 -57.05 -23.45
C GLU A 102 0.27 -58.04 -23.63
N VAL A 103 1.41 -57.82 -22.96
CA VAL A 103 2.57 -58.72 -23.02
C VAL A 103 2.50 -59.73 -21.86
N PRO A 104 2.34 -61.03 -22.15
CA PRO A 104 2.37 -62.08 -21.12
C PRO A 104 3.70 -62.05 -20.34
N VAL A 105 3.69 -62.41 -19.06
CA VAL A 105 4.84 -62.44 -18.13
C VAL A 105 5.31 -61.04 -17.64
N LEU A 106 5.33 -60.02 -18.51
CA LEU A 106 5.77 -58.67 -18.13
C LEU A 106 4.71 -57.89 -17.34
N ASN A 107 3.43 -58.24 -17.50
CA ASN A 107 2.29 -57.52 -16.91
C ASN A 107 2.25 -57.49 -15.37
N LEU A 108 2.97 -58.38 -14.68
CA LEU A 108 2.93 -58.45 -13.21
C LEU A 108 4.04 -57.62 -12.56
N PHE A 109 5.27 -57.74 -13.03
CA PHE A 109 6.44 -57.11 -12.38
C PHE A 109 6.80 -55.76 -12.99
N VAL A 110 6.69 -55.61 -14.32
CA VAL A 110 7.12 -54.39 -15.01
C VAL A 110 6.30 -53.17 -14.59
N PRO A 111 4.95 -53.23 -14.48
CA PRO A 111 4.18 -52.09 -14.01
C PRO A 111 4.48 -51.65 -12.58
N ILE A 112 4.73 -52.62 -11.68
CA ILE A 112 5.08 -52.33 -10.28
C ILE A 112 6.46 -51.66 -10.23
N PHE A 113 7.43 -52.21 -10.95
CA PHE A 113 8.75 -51.60 -11.05
C PHE A 113 8.69 -50.19 -11.63
N LEU A 114 7.94 -50.02 -12.73
CA LEU A 114 7.83 -48.75 -13.44
C LEU A 114 7.12 -47.67 -12.60
N SER A 115 6.11 -48.03 -11.83
CA SER A 115 5.41 -47.10 -10.94
C SER A 115 6.28 -46.64 -9.78
N VAL A 116 7.01 -47.55 -9.14
CA VAL A 116 7.97 -47.18 -8.08
C VAL A 116 9.11 -46.34 -8.67
N PHE A 117 9.67 -46.74 -9.81
CA PHE A 117 10.78 -46.05 -10.46
C PHE A 117 10.39 -44.65 -10.93
N LEU A 118 9.29 -44.50 -11.67
CA LEU A 118 8.83 -43.21 -12.17
C LEU A 118 8.26 -42.33 -11.07
N GLY A 119 7.62 -42.89 -10.05
CA GLY A 119 7.19 -42.13 -8.87
C GLY A 119 8.39 -41.53 -8.12
N TYR A 120 9.45 -42.32 -7.90
CA TYR A 120 10.68 -41.84 -7.28
C TYR A 120 11.40 -40.79 -8.15
N LEU A 121 11.50 -41.03 -9.46
CA LEU A 121 12.13 -40.09 -10.39
C LEU A 121 11.35 -38.77 -10.43
N GLY A 122 10.02 -38.84 -10.49
CA GLY A 122 9.12 -37.70 -10.46
C GLY A 122 9.28 -36.89 -9.18
N PHE A 123 9.36 -37.55 -8.02
CA PHE A 123 9.63 -36.89 -6.75
C PHE A 123 10.98 -36.16 -6.74
N LYS A 124 12.05 -36.86 -7.17
CA LYS A 124 13.41 -36.31 -7.18
C LYS A 124 13.55 -35.11 -8.11
N VAL A 125 12.95 -35.18 -9.31
CA VAL A 125 12.94 -34.08 -10.28
C VAL A 125 12.11 -32.91 -9.76
N GLY A 126 10.89 -33.18 -9.26
CA GLY A 126 10.01 -32.15 -8.69
C GLY A 126 10.67 -31.37 -7.56
N ALA A 127 11.29 -32.09 -6.61
CA ALA A 127 11.99 -31.47 -5.48
C ALA A 127 13.26 -30.70 -5.90
N SER A 128 13.99 -31.18 -6.93
CA SER A 128 15.25 -30.56 -7.36
C SER A 128 15.08 -29.37 -8.32
N LYS A 129 13.94 -29.27 -9.01
CA LYS A 129 13.70 -28.29 -10.09
C LYS A 129 12.59 -27.29 -9.77
N LYS A 130 12.31 -27.06 -8.48
CA LYS A 130 11.25 -26.13 -8.02
C LYS A 130 11.35 -24.75 -8.66
N ASP A 131 12.55 -24.16 -8.72
CA ASP A 131 12.74 -22.79 -9.18
C ASP A 131 12.49 -22.65 -10.70
N GLU A 132 12.83 -23.69 -11.47
CA GLU A 132 12.56 -23.77 -12.92
C GLU A 132 11.07 -23.97 -13.21
N LEU A 133 10.37 -24.80 -12.41
CA LEU A 133 8.92 -24.99 -12.51
C LEU A 133 8.16 -23.70 -12.17
N PHE A 134 8.57 -22.99 -11.10
CA PHE A 134 7.99 -21.70 -10.75
C PHE A 134 8.25 -20.63 -11.82
N ALA A 135 9.42 -20.61 -12.45
CA ALA A 135 9.72 -19.72 -13.56
C ALA A 135 8.81 -19.99 -14.79
N PHE A 136 8.56 -21.25 -15.13
CA PHE A 136 7.68 -21.62 -16.24
C PHE A 136 6.22 -21.18 -16.02
N PHE A 137 5.70 -21.31 -14.79
CA PHE A 137 4.36 -20.81 -14.43
C PHE A 137 4.25 -19.27 -14.41
N GLN A 138 5.35 -18.55 -14.17
CA GLN A 138 5.37 -17.08 -14.24
C GLN A 138 5.36 -16.55 -15.68
N VAL A 139 5.96 -17.28 -16.64
CA VAL A 139 5.93 -16.92 -18.08
C VAL A 139 4.51 -17.01 -18.66
N GLY A 140 3.69 -17.96 -18.21
CA GLY A 140 2.28 -18.07 -18.60
C GLY A 140 1.41 -16.87 -18.14
N ARG A 141 1.63 -16.36 -16.92
CA ARG A 141 0.92 -15.15 -16.41
C ARG A 141 1.52 -13.83 -16.88
N ALA A 142 2.75 -13.82 -17.40
CA ALA A 142 3.39 -12.62 -17.93
C ALA A 142 2.79 -12.18 -19.28
N ARG A 143 2.26 -13.12 -20.07
CA ARG A 143 1.66 -12.85 -21.39
C ARG A 143 0.26 -12.23 -21.30
N GLU A 144 -0.53 -12.57 -20.27
CA GLU A 144 -1.81 -11.90 -19.99
C GLU A 144 -1.64 -10.55 -19.27
N ARG A 145 -0.66 -10.41 -18.38
CA ARG A 145 -0.32 -9.11 -17.76
C ARG A 145 0.38 -8.11 -18.69
N GLY A 146 0.83 -8.52 -19.88
CA GLY A 146 1.47 -7.63 -20.85
C GLY A 146 0.53 -6.56 -21.40
N ARG A 147 -0.77 -6.86 -21.53
CA ARG A 147 -1.78 -5.92 -22.06
C ARG A 147 -2.42 -5.01 -21.00
N GLU A 148 -2.47 -5.44 -19.73
CA GLU A 148 -2.94 -4.59 -18.61
C GLU A 148 -1.82 -3.70 -18.03
N ARG A 149 -0.55 -4.15 -18.07
CA ARG A 149 0.58 -3.40 -17.48
C ARG A 149 0.97 -2.13 -18.23
N GLU A 150 0.57 -1.96 -19.49
CA GLU A 150 0.88 -0.73 -20.24
C GLU A 150 -0.04 0.40 -19.78
N LYS A 151 -1.32 0.10 -19.52
CA LYS A 151 -2.31 1.04 -18.98
C LYS A 151 -2.11 1.31 -17.48
N ASP A 152 -1.81 0.27 -16.70
CA ASP A 152 -1.53 0.41 -15.26
C ASP A 152 -0.19 1.09 -14.96
N ARG A 153 0.78 1.11 -15.89
CA ARG A 153 2.06 1.79 -15.68
C ARG A 153 1.95 3.30 -15.81
N GLU A 154 1.12 3.82 -16.70
CA GLU A 154 0.82 5.26 -16.76
C GLU A 154 0.07 5.70 -15.50
N ASP A 155 -0.95 4.94 -15.09
CA ASP A 155 -1.75 5.27 -13.91
C ASP A 155 -0.98 5.07 -12.59
N ARG A 156 -0.13 4.04 -12.45
CA ARG A 156 0.72 3.84 -11.25
C ARG A 156 1.97 4.70 -11.24
N ALA A 157 2.52 5.12 -12.38
CA ALA A 157 3.57 6.13 -12.40
C ALA A 157 2.99 7.49 -11.96
N ALA A 158 1.79 7.83 -12.40
CA ALA A 158 1.06 9.01 -11.91
C ALA A 158 0.68 8.91 -10.42
N LEU A 159 0.31 7.72 -9.93
CA LEU A 159 -0.03 7.50 -8.52
C LEU A 159 1.21 7.40 -7.60
N ALA A 160 2.32 6.83 -8.09
CA ALA A 160 3.59 6.75 -7.35
C ALA A 160 4.33 8.10 -7.32
N GLU A 161 4.22 8.93 -8.37
CA GLU A 161 4.59 10.34 -8.33
C GLU A 161 3.73 11.11 -7.31
N ARG A 162 2.41 10.89 -7.27
CA ARG A 162 1.54 11.46 -6.21
C ARG A 162 1.92 11.02 -4.79
N SER A 163 2.47 9.81 -4.63
CA SER A 163 2.87 9.25 -3.34
C SER A 163 4.26 9.73 -2.88
N LYS A 164 5.16 10.04 -3.81
CA LYS A 164 6.43 10.75 -3.52
C LYS A 164 6.19 12.25 -3.29
N ALA A 165 5.18 12.83 -3.94
CA ALA A 165 4.75 14.22 -3.76
C ALA A 165 4.03 14.51 -2.43
N SER A 166 3.89 13.52 -1.53
CA SER A 166 3.22 13.75 -0.24
C SER A 166 4.13 14.42 0.79
N ILE A 167 5.44 14.52 0.58
CA ILE A 167 6.33 15.22 1.51
C ILE A 167 6.31 16.72 1.19
N LYS A 168 6.10 17.50 2.25
CA LYS A 168 5.89 18.94 2.23
C LYS A 168 6.85 19.58 3.23
N ILE A 169 7.91 20.22 2.74
CA ILE A 169 8.94 20.85 3.55
C ILE A 169 8.48 22.25 3.95
N LEU A 170 8.47 22.56 5.24
CA LEU A 170 8.10 23.88 5.74
C LEU A 170 9.33 24.80 5.81
N ASP A 171 9.18 26.00 5.27
CA ASP A 171 10.10 27.13 5.43
C ASP A 171 9.79 27.95 6.70
N THR A 172 10.78 28.66 7.22
CA THR A 172 10.67 29.60 8.35
C THR A 172 9.58 30.65 8.10
N SER A 173 9.47 31.16 6.86
CA SER A 173 8.52 32.22 6.50
C SER A 173 7.05 31.80 6.68
N VAL A 174 6.70 30.58 6.25
CA VAL A 174 5.33 30.05 6.35
C VAL A 174 4.97 29.66 7.78
N ILE A 175 5.96 29.19 8.55
CA ILE A 175 5.79 28.87 9.97
C ILE A 175 5.50 30.14 10.77
N ILE A 176 6.26 31.21 10.54
CA ILE A 176 6.06 32.50 11.24
C ILE A 176 4.72 33.15 10.86
N ASP A 177 4.30 33.05 9.59
CA ASP A 177 3.00 33.58 9.13
C ASP A 177 1.83 32.91 9.87
N GLY A 178 1.86 31.59 9.96
CA GLY A 178 0.97 30.79 10.80
C GLY A 178 -0.36 30.37 10.19
N ARG A 179 -0.80 30.99 9.08
CA ARG A 179 -2.04 30.59 8.38
C ARG A 179 -1.99 29.13 7.92
N ILE A 180 -0.80 28.55 7.79
CA ILE A 180 -0.64 27.14 7.43
C ILE A 180 -1.20 26.19 8.48
N ALA A 181 -1.17 26.55 9.76
CA ALA A 181 -1.78 25.74 10.82
C ALA A 181 -3.30 25.73 10.68
N ASP A 182 -3.90 26.87 10.34
CA ASP A 182 -5.34 26.96 10.13
C ASP A 182 -5.75 26.21 8.84
N ILE A 183 -4.97 26.30 7.76
CA ILE A 183 -5.18 25.51 6.54
C ILE A 183 -5.07 24.00 6.84
N LEU A 184 -4.08 23.59 7.66
CA LEU A 184 -3.98 22.20 8.12
C LEU A 184 -5.22 21.77 8.90
N ASP A 185 -5.75 22.65 9.75
CA ASP A 185 -6.97 22.40 10.50
C ASP A 185 -8.21 22.25 9.62
N THR A 186 -8.26 22.85 8.42
CA THR A 186 -9.37 22.62 7.47
C THR A 186 -9.33 21.26 6.78
N GLY A 187 -8.17 20.57 6.78
CA GLY A 187 -7.98 19.31 6.06
C GLY A 187 -7.59 19.47 4.59
N PHE A 188 -7.41 20.69 4.08
CA PHE A 188 -6.93 20.95 2.72
C PHE A 188 -5.46 20.59 2.49
N LEU A 189 -4.68 20.43 3.57
CA LEU A 189 -3.26 20.10 3.51
C LEU A 189 -3.02 18.62 3.82
N GLU A 190 -2.71 17.84 2.80
CA GLU A 190 -2.47 16.40 2.90
C GLU A 190 -0.97 16.03 2.82
N GLY A 191 -0.63 14.85 3.34
CA GLY A 191 0.72 14.29 3.28
C GLY A 191 1.53 14.49 4.56
N VAL A 192 2.85 14.31 4.46
CA VAL A 192 3.79 14.42 5.59
C VAL A 192 4.40 15.81 5.60
N LEU A 193 4.21 16.53 6.70
CA LEU A 193 4.84 17.82 6.93
C LEU A 193 6.24 17.59 7.52
N LEU A 194 7.25 18.10 6.85
CA LEU A 194 8.64 17.91 7.21
C LEU A 194 9.25 19.25 7.60
N VAL A 195 9.76 19.34 8.82
CA VAL A 195 10.46 20.53 9.34
C VAL A 195 11.93 20.16 9.50
N PRO A 196 12.83 20.69 8.66
CA PRO A 196 14.25 20.43 8.80
C PRO A 196 14.81 21.03 10.09
N LEU A 197 15.81 20.38 10.69
CA LEU A 197 16.43 20.87 11.94
C LEU A 197 16.93 22.32 11.81
N PHE A 198 17.48 22.68 10.65
CA PHE A 198 17.98 24.03 10.43
C PHE A 198 16.93 25.12 10.29
N VAL A 199 15.70 24.76 9.93
CA VAL A 199 14.57 25.69 9.98
C VAL A 199 14.20 25.95 11.44
N LEU A 200 14.29 24.92 12.30
CA LEU A 200 14.12 25.09 13.75
C LEU A 200 15.24 25.95 14.35
N GLU A 201 16.49 25.72 13.97
CA GLU A 201 17.63 26.52 14.40
C GLU A 201 17.46 27.99 13.99
N GLU A 202 17.05 28.26 12.74
CA GLU A 202 16.77 29.63 12.27
C GLU A 202 15.62 30.27 13.06
N LEU A 203 14.54 29.53 13.33
CA LEU A 203 13.45 30.02 14.17
C LEU A 203 13.89 30.35 15.60
N GLN A 204 14.77 29.53 16.19
CA GLN A 204 15.37 29.79 17.51
C GLN A 204 16.26 31.03 17.48
N HIS A 205 17.14 31.15 16.47
CA HIS A 205 17.97 32.35 16.28
C HIS A 205 17.13 33.63 16.14
N ILE A 206 15.99 33.56 15.42
CA ILE A 206 15.04 34.67 15.33
C ILE A 206 14.38 34.94 16.69
N ALA A 207 14.01 33.90 17.44
CA ALA A 207 13.40 34.00 18.77
C ALA A 207 14.36 34.55 19.84
N ASP A 208 15.68 34.43 19.64
CA ASP A 208 16.70 34.99 20.53
C ASP A 208 17.24 36.35 20.06
N SER A 209 16.67 36.91 19.00
CA SER A 209 17.05 38.22 18.49
C SER A 209 16.88 39.33 19.52
N ALA A 210 17.83 40.29 19.53
CA ALA A 210 17.72 41.50 20.35
C ALA A 210 16.50 42.35 19.97
N ASP A 211 16.14 42.35 18.68
CA ASP A 211 14.95 43.01 18.16
C ASP A 211 13.67 42.34 18.68
N VAL A 212 12.87 43.12 19.42
CA VAL A 212 11.61 42.66 20.04
C VAL A 212 10.64 42.10 19.01
N LEU A 213 10.51 42.73 17.83
CA LEU A 213 9.57 42.29 16.80
C LEU A 213 10.00 40.97 16.19
N LYS A 214 11.30 40.82 15.87
CA LYS A 214 11.85 39.56 15.37
C LYS A 214 11.69 38.44 16.40
N ARG A 215 12.04 38.71 17.65
CA ARG A 215 11.88 37.78 18.78
C ARG A 215 10.44 37.30 18.95
N ASN A 216 9.48 38.22 18.92
CA ASN A 216 8.05 37.87 19.02
C ASN A 216 7.59 37.00 17.84
N ARG A 217 8.08 37.29 16.63
CA ARG A 217 7.79 36.46 15.43
C ARG A 217 8.39 35.06 15.52
N GLY A 218 9.63 34.93 15.98
CA GLY A 218 10.29 33.64 16.18
C GLY A 218 9.57 32.77 17.21
N ARG A 219 9.25 33.34 18.39
CA ARG A 219 8.45 32.68 19.43
C ARG A 219 7.09 32.21 18.92
N ARG A 220 6.39 33.10 18.21
CA ARG A 220 5.11 32.77 17.56
C ARG A 220 5.26 31.58 16.59
N GLY A 221 6.32 31.55 15.79
CA GLY A 221 6.59 30.43 14.88
C GLY A 221 6.78 29.09 15.60
N LEU A 222 7.53 29.09 16.72
CA LEU A 222 7.71 27.90 17.56
C LEU A 222 6.39 27.44 18.20
N ASP A 223 5.55 28.38 18.67
CA ASP A 223 4.22 28.07 19.22
C ASP A 223 3.29 27.44 18.16
N ILE A 224 3.36 27.95 16.92
CA ILE A 224 2.60 27.41 15.79
C ILE A 224 3.03 25.98 15.47
N LEU A 225 4.34 25.69 15.43
CA LEU A 225 4.84 24.33 15.24
C LEU A 225 4.35 23.38 16.34
N ALA A 226 4.39 23.82 17.60
CA ALA A 226 3.90 23.04 18.72
C ALA A 226 2.38 22.77 18.61
N ARG A 227 1.59 23.75 18.14
CA ARG A 227 0.17 23.57 17.84
C ARG A 227 -0.03 22.56 16.71
N MET A 228 0.69 22.68 15.61
CA MET A 228 0.58 21.78 14.44
C MET A 228 0.95 20.34 14.81
N GLN A 229 1.97 20.14 15.66
CA GLN A 229 2.36 18.81 16.14
C GLN A 229 1.25 18.15 16.99
N LYS A 230 0.45 18.94 17.73
CA LYS A 230 -0.66 18.44 18.57
C LYS A 230 -1.93 18.12 17.77
N ALA A 231 -2.16 18.79 16.63
CA ALA A 231 -3.40 18.68 15.87
C ALA A 231 -3.66 17.27 15.29
N LYS A 232 -2.64 16.42 15.13
CA LYS A 232 -2.69 15.03 14.61
C LYS A 232 -3.39 14.84 13.24
N LYS A 233 -3.76 15.91 12.53
CA LYS A 233 -4.42 15.83 11.21
C LYS A 233 -3.47 15.44 10.08
N ALA A 234 -2.21 15.85 10.18
CA ALA A 234 -1.12 15.38 9.33
C ALA A 234 0.10 15.05 10.20
N PRO A 235 0.89 14.02 9.87
CA PRO A 235 2.13 13.74 10.56
C PRO A 235 3.14 14.86 10.31
N LEU A 236 3.59 15.50 11.40
CA LEU A 236 4.68 16.47 11.39
C LEU A 236 5.95 15.78 11.89
N LEU A 237 6.99 15.75 11.04
CA LEU A 237 8.27 15.12 11.32
C LEU A 237 9.39 16.15 11.33
N ILE A 238 10.24 16.08 12.34
CA ILE A 238 11.50 16.81 12.38
C ILE A 238 12.55 15.99 11.62
N TYR A 239 13.26 16.61 10.69
CA TYR A 239 14.23 15.93 9.84
C TYR A 239 15.66 16.41 10.12
N GLU A 240 16.52 15.47 10.52
CA GLU A 240 17.92 15.71 10.91
C GLU A 240 18.93 15.35 9.81
N GLY A 241 18.48 15.06 8.59
CA GLY A 241 19.39 14.66 7.51
C GLY A 241 20.19 15.81 6.91
N GLU A 242 21.33 15.47 6.32
CA GLU A 242 22.23 16.43 5.68
C GLU A 242 21.57 17.14 4.48
N ALA A 243 21.48 18.47 4.57
CA ALA A 243 21.01 19.36 3.50
C ALA A 243 22.15 20.15 2.82
N GLY A 244 23.40 19.86 3.20
CA GLY A 244 24.61 20.59 2.79
C GLY A 244 24.73 21.97 3.45
N ASP A 245 25.84 22.66 3.15
CA ASP A 245 26.12 24.01 3.66
C ASP A 245 25.54 25.11 2.78
N GLY A 246 25.33 26.28 3.40
CA GLY A 246 24.88 27.51 2.77
C GLY A 246 23.66 28.15 3.45
N PRO A 247 23.10 29.21 2.84
CA PRO A 247 21.87 29.84 3.32
C PRO A 247 20.69 28.85 3.41
N VAL A 248 19.75 29.13 4.31
CA VAL A 248 18.56 28.30 4.55
C VAL A 248 17.82 27.94 3.26
N ASP A 249 17.60 28.92 2.38
CA ASP A 249 16.92 28.75 1.09
C ASP A 249 17.61 27.72 0.18
N MET A 250 18.94 27.77 0.09
CA MET A 250 19.71 26.83 -0.74
C MET A 250 19.59 25.40 -0.19
N ARG A 251 19.58 25.26 1.13
CA ARG A 251 19.45 23.99 1.82
C ARG A 251 18.04 23.40 1.64
N LEU A 252 17.00 24.23 1.70
CA LEU A 252 15.61 23.84 1.40
C LEU A 252 15.50 23.29 -0.02
N VAL A 253 16.03 24.01 -1.01
CA VAL A 253 16.01 23.61 -2.43
C VAL A 253 16.75 22.27 -2.63
N LYS A 254 17.96 22.12 -2.06
CA LYS A 254 18.72 20.86 -2.14
C LYS A 254 17.96 19.69 -1.50
N LEU A 255 17.38 19.91 -0.32
CA LEU A 255 16.64 18.89 0.41
C LEU A 255 15.37 18.47 -0.34
N ALA A 256 14.63 19.44 -0.88
CA ALA A 256 13.41 19.18 -1.65
C ALA A 256 13.70 18.34 -2.90
N LYS A 257 14.77 18.65 -3.65
CA LYS A 257 15.21 17.81 -4.78
C LYS A 257 15.58 16.41 -4.38
N LYS A 258 16.35 16.26 -3.29
CA LYS A 258 16.82 14.96 -2.80
C LYS A 258 15.65 14.05 -2.41
N LEU A 259 14.61 14.64 -1.80
CA LEU A 259 13.44 13.90 -1.31
C LEU A 259 12.30 13.81 -2.33
N GLY A 260 12.37 14.52 -3.46
CA GLY A 260 11.22 14.68 -4.37
C GLY A 260 10.03 15.37 -3.71
N ALA A 261 10.32 16.27 -2.77
CA ALA A 261 9.32 16.93 -1.92
C ALA A 261 8.91 18.29 -2.47
N SER A 262 7.74 18.76 -2.04
CA SER A 262 7.27 20.12 -2.29
C SER A 262 7.71 21.07 -1.17
N ILE A 263 7.87 22.36 -1.46
CA ILE A 263 8.21 23.39 -0.47
C ILE A 263 6.98 24.24 -0.16
N LEU A 264 6.67 24.42 1.12
CA LEU A 264 5.72 25.42 1.60
C LEU A 264 6.48 26.66 2.04
N THR A 265 6.13 27.80 1.47
CA THR A 265 6.75 29.09 1.78
C THR A 265 5.75 30.24 1.61
N THR A 266 6.06 31.41 2.15
CA THR A 266 5.42 32.67 1.79
C THR A 266 6.36 33.59 1.00
N ASP A 267 7.62 33.19 0.83
CA ASP A 267 8.66 33.98 0.15
C ASP A 267 8.53 33.86 -1.39
N PHE A 268 8.41 35.01 -2.05
CA PHE A 268 8.29 35.12 -3.50
C PHE A 268 9.58 34.75 -4.23
N ASN A 269 10.75 35.10 -3.67
CA ASN A 269 12.04 34.81 -4.29
C ASN A 269 12.35 33.31 -4.22
N LEU A 270 12.10 32.67 -3.07
CA LEU A 270 12.25 31.22 -2.94
C LEU A 270 11.33 30.49 -3.91
N ASN A 271 10.08 30.97 -4.09
CA ASN A 271 9.16 30.44 -5.08
C ASN A 271 9.77 30.44 -6.50
N LYS A 272 10.31 31.60 -6.94
CA LYS A 272 10.91 31.73 -8.28
C LYS A 272 12.13 30.82 -8.48
N VAL A 273 12.97 30.68 -7.45
CA VAL A 273 14.13 29.78 -7.50
C VAL A 273 13.68 28.32 -7.63
N CYS A 274 12.65 27.92 -6.89
CA CYS A 274 12.11 26.55 -6.94
C CYS A 274 11.49 26.21 -8.31
N GLU A 275 10.73 27.14 -8.91
CA GLU A 275 10.17 26.98 -10.26
C GLU A 275 11.26 26.70 -11.30
N LEU A 276 12.34 27.48 -11.29
CA LEU A 276 13.48 27.30 -12.20
C LEU A 276 14.18 25.94 -12.01
N GLN A 277 14.07 25.38 -10.82
CA GLN A 277 14.71 24.13 -10.42
C GLN A 277 13.77 22.92 -10.54
N GLY A 278 12.53 23.12 -11.00
CA GLY A 278 11.51 22.07 -11.18
C GLY A 278 10.94 21.52 -9.87
N ILE A 279 10.99 22.29 -8.79
CA ILE A 279 10.51 21.88 -7.46
C ILE A 279 9.09 22.44 -7.26
N PRO A 280 8.09 21.59 -6.94
CA PRO A 280 6.74 22.08 -6.65
C PRO A 280 6.72 22.98 -5.41
N VAL A 281 6.07 24.15 -5.53
CA VAL A 281 5.91 25.11 -4.43
C VAL A 281 4.44 25.28 -4.09
N LEU A 282 4.16 25.31 -2.80
CA LEU A 282 2.85 25.58 -2.22
C LEU A 282 2.94 26.90 -1.46
N ASN A 283 2.66 28.00 -2.15
CA ASN A 283 2.73 29.34 -1.57
C ASN A 283 1.39 29.73 -0.93
N VAL A 284 1.41 30.08 0.35
CA VAL A 284 0.18 30.45 1.09
C VAL A 284 -0.41 31.77 0.60
N ASN A 285 0.41 32.70 0.07
CA ASN A 285 -0.08 33.93 -0.53
C ASN A 285 -0.81 33.67 -1.86
N ASP A 286 -0.31 32.73 -2.66
CA ASP A 286 -0.96 32.35 -3.91
C ASP A 286 -2.29 31.66 -3.62
N LEU A 287 -2.34 30.79 -2.60
CA LEU A 287 -3.58 30.18 -2.13
C LEU A 287 -4.58 31.24 -1.65
N ALA A 288 -4.15 32.20 -0.83
CA ALA A 288 -5.02 33.27 -0.36
C ALA A 288 -5.58 34.12 -1.52
N ASN A 289 -4.79 34.39 -2.55
CA ASN A 289 -5.24 35.09 -3.75
C ASN A 289 -6.24 34.26 -4.57
N ALA A 290 -6.04 32.94 -4.67
CA ALA A 290 -6.95 32.04 -5.37
C ALA A 290 -8.31 31.88 -4.67
N LEU A 291 -8.36 32.11 -3.37
CA LEU A 291 -9.58 32.07 -2.56
C LEU A 291 -10.36 33.40 -2.54
N LYS A 292 -9.86 34.46 -3.20
CA LYS A 292 -10.60 35.73 -3.30
C LYS A 292 -11.93 35.51 -4.05
N PRO A 293 -13.06 36.03 -3.55
CA PRO A 293 -14.35 35.89 -4.21
C PRO A 293 -14.29 36.32 -5.68
N ILE A 294 -14.93 35.54 -6.56
CA ILE A 294 -15.07 35.89 -7.97
C ILE A 294 -16.35 36.68 -8.12
N VAL A 295 -16.22 37.94 -8.57
CA VAL A 295 -17.35 38.78 -8.92
C VAL A 295 -17.66 38.60 -10.40
N LEU A 296 -18.90 38.33 -10.76
CA LEU A 296 -19.33 38.11 -12.15
C LEU A 296 -20.17 39.27 -12.68
N PRO A 297 -20.13 39.55 -14.00
CA PRO A 297 -21.12 40.43 -14.63
C PRO A 297 -22.55 39.97 -14.33
N GLY A 298 -23.42 40.90 -13.94
CA GLY A 298 -24.80 40.66 -13.52
C GLY A 298 -24.96 40.38 -12.03
N GLU A 299 -23.88 40.20 -11.27
CA GLU A 299 -23.95 40.01 -9.82
C GLU A 299 -24.31 41.32 -9.10
N GLU A 300 -25.14 41.21 -8.05
CA GLU A 300 -25.54 42.34 -7.23
C GLU A 300 -24.65 42.46 -6.00
N LEU A 301 -24.08 43.64 -5.78
CA LEU A 301 -23.21 43.94 -4.66
C LEU A 301 -23.72 45.17 -3.92
N THR A 302 -23.53 45.22 -2.60
CA THR A 302 -23.74 46.46 -1.84
C THR A 302 -22.39 47.06 -1.49
N VAL A 303 -22.11 48.26 -2.01
CA VAL A 303 -20.81 48.91 -1.88
C VAL A 303 -20.99 50.30 -1.30
N GLN A 304 -20.00 50.76 -0.52
CA GLN A 304 -19.96 52.14 -0.05
C GLN A 304 -19.09 52.97 -0.97
N ILE A 305 -19.60 54.09 -1.49
CA ILE A 305 -18.81 54.97 -2.33
C ILE A 305 -17.88 55.82 -1.44
N ILE A 306 -16.57 55.70 -1.65
CA ILE A 306 -15.55 56.28 -0.76
C ILE A 306 -14.84 57.46 -1.43
N ARG A 307 -14.71 57.44 -2.76
CA ARG A 307 -13.98 58.47 -3.53
C ARG A 307 -14.67 58.79 -4.85
N ASP A 308 -14.37 59.97 -5.38
CA ASP A 308 -14.68 60.34 -6.76
C ASP A 308 -13.86 59.47 -7.73
N GLY A 309 -14.50 59.05 -8.81
CA GLY A 309 -13.88 58.33 -9.93
C GLY A 309 -13.14 59.25 -10.88
N LYS A 310 -12.46 58.64 -11.86
CA LYS A 310 -11.63 59.37 -12.83
C LYS A 310 -12.48 60.06 -13.90
N GLU A 311 -13.57 59.43 -14.32
CA GLU A 311 -14.50 60.01 -15.29
C GLU A 311 -15.66 60.72 -14.58
N GLU A 312 -16.33 61.61 -15.31
CA GLU A 312 -17.44 62.39 -14.78
C GLU A 312 -18.58 61.47 -14.33
N GLY A 313 -19.13 61.72 -13.14
CA GLY A 313 -20.21 60.92 -12.55
C GLY A 313 -19.77 59.62 -11.86
N GLN A 314 -18.52 59.15 -12.05
CA GLN A 314 -18.06 57.91 -11.42
C GLN A 314 -17.80 58.08 -9.92
N GLY A 315 -18.13 57.04 -9.16
CA GLY A 315 -17.68 56.83 -7.80
C GLY A 315 -16.77 55.59 -7.71
N VAL A 316 -15.91 55.55 -6.69
CA VAL A 316 -15.02 54.42 -6.41
C VAL A 316 -15.33 53.84 -5.03
N ALA A 317 -15.56 52.54 -5.02
CA ALA A 317 -15.66 51.72 -3.83
C ALA A 317 -14.57 50.65 -3.83
N TYR A 318 -14.38 50.00 -2.68
CA TYR A 318 -13.49 48.85 -2.55
C TYR A 318 -14.25 47.70 -1.89
N LEU A 319 -14.02 46.49 -2.38
CA LEU A 319 -14.40 45.29 -1.64
C LEU A 319 -13.49 45.11 -0.42
N GLU A 320 -13.89 44.21 0.48
CA GLU A 320 -13.11 43.86 1.68
C GLU A 320 -11.71 43.33 1.32
N ASP A 321 -11.54 42.74 0.14
CA ASP A 321 -10.25 42.22 -0.34
C ASP A 321 -9.38 43.28 -1.06
N GLY A 322 -9.85 44.53 -1.12
CA GLY A 322 -9.17 45.64 -1.78
C GLY A 322 -9.42 45.76 -3.28
N THR A 323 -10.25 44.91 -3.88
CA THR A 323 -10.65 45.04 -5.29
C THR A 323 -11.36 46.38 -5.51
N MET A 324 -10.87 47.16 -6.48
CA MET A 324 -11.48 48.47 -6.80
C MET A 324 -12.75 48.27 -7.63
N ILE A 325 -13.85 48.85 -7.17
CA ILE A 325 -15.14 48.90 -7.87
C ILE A 325 -15.39 50.32 -8.34
N VAL A 326 -15.46 50.51 -9.65
CA VAL A 326 -15.86 51.77 -10.28
C VAL A 326 -17.36 51.72 -10.57
N VAL A 327 -18.11 52.61 -9.94
CA VAL A 327 -19.56 52.70 -10.05
C VAL A 327 -19.91 53.90 -10.92
N GLU A 328 -20.50 53.67 -12.09
CA GLU A 328 -21.07 54.76 -12.91
C GLU A 328 -22.21 55.45 -12.15
N ASP A 329 -22.35 56.77 -12.28
CA ASP A 329 -23.27 57.58 -11.46
C ASP A 329 -23.08 57.45 -9.93
N GLY A 330 -21.98 56.83 -9.47
CA GLY A 330 -21.67 56.64 -8.07
C GLY A 330 -21.35 57.93 -7.32
N LYS A 331 -20.94 59.00 -8.03
CA LYS A 331 -20.63 60.31 -7.43
C LYS A 331 -21.82 60.93 -6.70
N ALA A 332 -23.04 60.67 -7.16
CA ALA A 332 -24.25 61.16 -6.50
C ALA A 332 -24.47 60.53 -5.12
N HIS A 333 -23.84 59.38 -4.85
CA HIS A 333 -24.03 58.57 -3.65
C HIS A 333 -22.78 58.53 -2.75
N MET A 334 -21.99 59.60 -2.77
CA MET A 334 -20.77 59.69 -1.96
C MET A 334 -21.04 59.46 -0.46
N GLY A 335 -20.33 58.50 0.13
CA GLY A 335 -20.46 58.11 1.53
C GLY A 335 -21.61 57.14 1.82
N GLU A 336 -22.53 56.91 0.88
CA GLU A 336 -23.69 56.02 1.04
C GLU A 336 -23.36 54.58 0.64
N ARG A 337 -24.12 53.63 1.18
CA ARG A 337 -24.12 52.22 0.75
C ARG A 337 -25.18 52.02 -0.31
N VAL A 338 -24.77 51.69 -1.53
CA VAL A 338 -25.64 51.53 -2.70
C VAL A 338 -25.59 50.09 -3.19
N ALA A 339 -26.75 49.54 -3.55
CA ALA A 339 -26.83 48.29 -4.28
C ALA A 339 -26.49 48.56 -5.74
N VAL A 340 -25.47 47.87 -6.25
CA VAL A 340 -24.94 48.02 -7.62
C VAL A 340 -24.97 46.68 -8.34
N VAL A 341 -25.17 46.72 -9.65
CA VAL A 341 -25.08 45.55 -10.53
C VAL A 341 -23.77 45.63 -11.30
N VAL A 342 -22.99 44.57 -11.24
CA VAL A 342 -21.70 44.48 -11.95
C VAL A 342 -21.94 44.44 -13.45
N THR A 343 -21.32 45.35 -14.19
CA THR A 343 -21.44 45.41 -15.66
C THR A 343 -20.29 44.68 -16.34
N SER A 344 -19.06 44.86 -15.86
CA SER A 344 -17.88 44.21 -16.42
C SER A 344 -16.76 44.09 -15.41
N VAL A 345 -15.82 43.19 -15.67
CA VAL A 345 -14.63 42.98 -14.84
C VAL A 345 -13.41 43.06 -15.74
N LEU A 346 -12.47 43.94 -15.41
CA LEU A 346 -11.20 44.10 -16.11
C LEU A 346 -10.04 43.69 -15.22
N GLN A 347 -9.14 42.88 -15.76
CA GLN A 347 -7.86 42.59 -15.13
C GLN A 347 -6.82 43.62 -15.59
N THR A 348 -6.18 44.30 -14.65
CA THR A 348 -5.09 45.26 -14.91
C THR A 348 -3.78 44.77 -14.30
N SER A 349 -2.66 45.42 -14.62
CA SER A 349 -1.35 45.12 -14.04
C SER A 349 -1.28 45.36 -12.52
N ALA A 350 -2.13 46.23 -11.98
CA ALA A 350 -2.22 46.51 -10.54
C ALA A 350 -3.24 45.62 -9.81
N GLY A 351 -3.95 44.74 -10.52
CA GLY A 351 -4.98 43.88 -9.95
C GLY A 351 -6.29 43.94 -10.73
N ARG A 352 -7.36 43.46 -10.10
CA ARG A 352 -8.69 43.38 -10.71
C ARG A 352 -9.47 44.67 -10.45
N MET A 353 -10.14 45.17 -11.48
CA MET A 353 -11.06 46.32 -11.41
C MET A 353 -12.44 45.86 -11.85
N VAL A 354 -13.47 46.19 -11.07
CA VAL A 354 -14.87 45.82 -11.35
C VAL A 354 -15.62 47.09 -11.70
N PHE A 355 -16.40 47.05 -12.76
CA PHE A 355 -17.29 48.14 -13.15
C PHE A 355 -18.72 47.75 -12.80
N ALA A 356 -19.47 48.69 -12.24
CA ALA A 356 -20.84 48.47 -11.82
C ALA A 356 -21.70 49.71 -12.07
N LYS A 357 -23.02 49.53 -12.06
CA LYS A 357 -24.01 50.61 -12.12
C LYS A 357 -24.98 50.49 -10.93
N PRO A 358 -25.50 51.58 -10.37
CA PRO A 358 -26.55 51.55 -9.37
C PRO A 358 -27.72 50.71 -9.85
N LYS A 359 -28.22 49.84 -8.97
CA LYS A 359 -29.44 49.10 -9.24
C LYS A 359 -30.59 50.11 -9.23
N LEU A 360 -31.10 50.44 -10.40
CA LEU A 360 -32.35 51.20 -10.53
C LEU A 360 -33.45 50.35 -9.88
N TYR A 361 -33.97 50.81 -8.75
CA TYR A 361 -35.25 50.31 -8.27
C TYR A 361 -36.29 50.72 -9.30
N GLU A 362 -36.78 49.76 -10.09
CA GLU A 362 -38.13 49.88 -10.63
C GLU A 362 -39.04 50.04 -9.41
N LYS A 363 -39.37 51.29 -9.08
CA LYS A 363 -40.56 51.58 -8.29
C LYS A 363 -41.72 51.04 -9.11
N ALA A 364 -42.11 49.80 -8.82
CA ALA A 364 -43.38 49.27 -9.26
C ALA A 364 -44.45 50.27 -8.78
N LEU A 365 -45.07 50.91 -9.76
CA LEU A 365 -46.14 51.90 -9.63
C LEU A 365 -47.42 51.26 -9.09
#